data_AF-M9U5K5-F1
#
_entry.id   AF-M9U5K5-F1
#
_cell.length_a   1.000
_cell.length_b   1.000
_cell.length_c   1.000
_cell.angle_alpha   90.00
_cell.angle_beta   90.00
_cell.angle_gamma   90.00
#
_symmetry.space_group_name_H-M   'P 1'
#
loop_
_entity.id
_entity.type
_entity.pdbx_description
1 polymer ?
#
loop_
_entity_poly.entity_id
_entity_poly.type
_entity_poly.pdbx_seq_one_letter_code
_entity_poly.pdbx_strand_id
1 'polypeptide(L)'
;MDIEGAEGKVMKNGEWLDHVKQIAIELHGRENIEAIPQLLRNKGFVIRFMTGNDLVKNALKNSFLHPISFIKAEARTKVVLNYFKRKYDVPALSREEYKILYGRK
;
A
#
# COMPACT_ATOMS: atom_id res chain seq x y z
N MET A 1 -7.63 0.80 -1.53
CA MET A 1 -8.49 1.98 -1.70
C MET A 1 -7.56 3.17 -1.77
N ASP A 2 -7.54 3.83 -2.90
CA ASP A 2 -6.78 5.06 -3.12
C ASP A 2 -7.82 6.19 -3.22
N ILE A 3 -7.73 7.15 -2.32
CA ILE A 3 -8.66 8.28 -2.23
C ILE A 3 -7.83 9.52 -2.01
N GLU A 4 -7.24 10.00 -3.09
CA GLU A 4 -6.44 11.22 -3.23
C GLU A 4 -6.92 12.36 -2.29
N GLY A 5 -6.38 12.45 -1.07
CA GLY A 5 -6.65 13.52 -0.12
C GLY A 5 -8.06 13.54 0.52
N ALA A 6 -8.90 12.52 0.31
CA ALA A 6 -10.23 12.43 0.92
C ALA A 6 -10.34 11.34 2.01
N GLU A 7 -9.22 10.75 2.42
CA GLU A 7 -9.14 9.68 3.41
C GLU A 7 -9.74 10.12 4.74
N GLY A 8 -9.38 11.30 5.23
CA GLY A 8 -9.92 11.86 6.48
C GLY A 8 -11.45 12.02 6.45
N LYS A 9 -12.02 12.39 5.30
CA LYS A 9 -13.49 12.53 5.14
C LYS A 9 -14.19 11.17 5.20
N VAL A 10 -13.64 10.17 4.53
CA VAL A 10 -14.20 8.80 4.51
C VAL A 10 -14.08 8.12 5.87
N MET A 11 -13.03 8.46 6.63
CA MET A 11 -12.77 7.90 7.96
C MET A 11 -13.56 8.57 9.09
N LYS A 12 -14.12 9.78 8.86
CA LYS A 12 -14.76 10.59 9.90
C LYS A 12 -15.93 9.89 10.63
N ASN A 13 -16.79 9.17 9.89
CA ASN A 13 -17.92 8.46 10.50
C ASN A 13 -17.54 7.02 10.89
N GLY A 14 -16.68 6.35 10.11
CA GLY A 14 -16.08 5.06 10.46
C GLY A 14 -17.04 3.88 10.71
N GLU A 15 -18.36 4.06 10.64
CA GLU A 15 -19.37 3.01 10.89
C GLU A 15 -19.26 1.85 9.90
N TRP A 16 -18.97 2.17 8.63
CA TRP A 16 -18.79 1.16 7.58
C TRP A 16 -17.62 0.21 7.88
N LEU A 17 -16.63 0.62 8.69
CA LEU A 17 -15.51 -0.24 9.07
C LEU A 17 -15.94 -1.44 9.92
N ASP A 18 -17.09 -1.36 10.58
CA ASP A 18 -17.62 -2.49 11.36
C ASP A 18 -18.06 -3.66 10.47
N HIS A 19 -18.29 -3.38 9.17
CA HIS A 19 -18.63 -4.37 8.15
C HIS A 19 -17.43 -4.84 7.32
N VAL A 20 -16.21 -4.40 7.67
CA VAL A 20 -14.99 -4.67 6.88
C VAL A 20 -14.06 -5.61 7.63
N LYS A 21 -13.69 -6.73 6.98
CA LYS A 21 -12.70 -7.68 7.52
C LYS A 21 -11.26 -7.31 7.16
N GLN A 22 -11.06 -6.74 5.98
CA GLN A 22 -9.74 -6.40 5.45
C GLN A 22 -9.78 -5.08 4.71
N ILE A 23 -8.76 -4.28 4.90
CA ILE A 23 -8.64 -2.98 4.27
C ILE A 23 -7.19 -2.74 3.83
N ALA A 24 -7.04 -2.15 2.65
CA ALA A 24 -5.76 -1.67 2.14
C ALA A 24 -5.97 -0.22 1.70
N ILE A 25 -5.17 0.71 2.20
CA ILE A 25 -5.35 2.15 1.97
C ILE A 25 -4.02 2.78 1.64
N GLU A 26 -4.01 3.66 0.65
CA GLU A 26 -2.92 4.62 0.45
C GLU A 26 -3.24 5.89 1.23
N LEU A 27 -2.33 6.27 2.13
CA LEU A 27 -2.48 7.43 3.00
C LEU A 27 -1.58 8.55 2.48
N HIS A 28 -2.19 9.72 2.28
CA HIS A 28 -1.52 10.94 1.85
C HIS A 28 -1.51 11.99 2.97
N GLY A 29 -0.34 12.55 3.27
CA GLY A 29 -0.16 13.58 4.29
C GLY A 29 0.07 13.03 5.70
N ARG A 30 0.90 13.73 6.47
CA ARG A 30 1.30 13.31 7.83
C ARG A 30 0.11 13.14 8.78
N GLU A 31 -0.87 14.03 8.70
CA GLU A 31 -2.09 13.96 9.53
C GLU A 31 -2.84 12.64 9.35
N ASN A 32 -3.06 12.23 8.09
CA ASN A 32 -3.72 10.97 7.77
C ASN A 32 -2.90 9.75 8.19
N ILE A 33 -1.58 9.82 8.00
CA ILE A 33 -0.64 8.75 8.37
C ILE A 33 -0.60 8.51 9.87
N GLU A 34 -0.86 9.52 10.70
CA GLU A 34 -0.93 9.38 12.15
C GLU A 34 -2.35 9.02 12.64
N ALA A 35 -3.38 9.70 12.14
CA ALA A 35 -4.74 9.58 12.65
C ALA A 35 -5.44 8.28 12.22
N ILE A 36 -5.31 7.89 10.95
CA ILE A 36 -6.06 6.77 10.38
C ILE A 36 -5.62 5.42 10.97
N PRO A 37 -4.33 5.13 11.19
CA PRO A 37 -3.94 3.90 11.87
C PRO A 37 -4.48 3.81 13.28
N GLN A 38 -4.52 4.91 14.03
CA GLN A 38 -5.08 4.88 15.38
C GLN A 38 -6.58 4.60 15.37
N LEU A 39 -7.33 5.22 14.44
CA LEU A 39 -8.75 4.95 14.25
C LEU A 39 -9.02 3.48 13.91
N LEU A 40 -8.24 2.91 12.99
CA LEU A 40 -8.35 1.52 12.58
C LEU A 40 -8.02 0.57 13.75
N ARG A 41 -7.00 0.86 14.56
CA ARG A 41 -6.70 0.08 15.78
C ARG A 41 -7.86 0.10 16.76
N ASN A 42 -8.48 1.27 16.98
CA ASN A 42 -9.65 1.42 17.86
C ASN A 42 -10.86 0.62 17.35
N LYS A 43 -10.97 0.39 16.04
CA LYS A 43 -11.99 -0.48 15.41
C LYS A 43 -11.63 -1.98 15.40
N GLY A 44 -10.51 -2.35 16.03
CA GLY A 44 -10.06 -3.73 16.19
C GLY A 44 -9.20 -4.28 15.05
N PHE A 45 -8.72 -3.42 14.14
CA PHE A 45 -7.82 -3.86 13.08
C PHE A 45 -6.40 -4.06 13.60
N VAL A 46 -5.79 -5.18 13.24
CA VAL A 46 -4.34 -5.37 13.29
C VAL A 46 -3.74 -4.72 12.04
N ILE A 47 -2.83 -3.77 12.25
CA ILE A 47 -2.30 -2.91 11.19
C ILE A 47 -0.86 -3.26 10.85
N ARG A 48 -0.54 -3.24 9.56
CA ARG A 48 0.81 -3.36 9.02
C ARG A 48 1.01 -2.39 7.87
N PHE A 49 2.08 -1.60 7.90
CA PHE A 49 2.49 -0.78 6.77
C PHE A 49 3.23 -1.60 5.71
N MET A 50 3.10 -1.21 4.45
CA MET A 50 3.83 -1.82 3.35
C MET A 50 5.33 -1.57 3.51
N THR A 51 6.12 -2.62 3.30
CA THR A 51 7.58 -2.54 3.28
C THR A 51 8.11 -2.83 1.88
N GLY A 52 9.38 -2.50 1.62
CA GLY A 52 10.03 -2.84 0.34
C GLY A 52 10.04 -4.33 0.04
N ASN A 53 10.14 -5.17 1.07
CA ASN A 53 10.07 -6.62 0.92
C ASN A 53 8.71 -7.10 0.41
N ASP A 54 7.62 -6.42 0.78
CA ASP A 54 6.28 -6.74 0.28
C ASP A 54 6.15 -6.44 -1.21
N LEU A 55 6.74 -5.34 -1.68
CA LEU A 55 6.78 -5.00 -3.10
C LEU A 55 7.46 -6.10 -3.92
N VAL A 56 8.66 -6.53 -3.49
CA VAL A 56 9.42 -7.58 -4.16
C VAL A 56 8.67 -8.92 -4.12
N LYS A 57 8.16 -9.31 -2.95
CA LYS A 57 7.42 -10.57 -2.78
C LYS A 57 6.17 -10.62 -3.66
N ASN A 58 5.42 -9.52 -3.73
CA ASN A 58 4.22 -9.43 -4.56
C ASN A 58 4.57 -9.42 -6.05
N ALA A 59 5.64 -8.70 -6.44
CA ALA A 59 6.14 -8.73 -7.81
C ALA A 59 6.52 -10.15 -8.23
N LEU A 60 7.33 -10.85 -7.43
CA LEU A 60 7.72 -12.25 -7.69
C LEU A 60 6.51 -13.18 -7.78
N LYS A 61 5.56 -13.06 -6.84
CA LYS A 61 4.33 -13.86 -6.86
C LYS A 61 3.56 -13.65 -8.17
N ASN A 62 3.44 -12.41 -8.64
CA ASN A 62 2.81 -12.11 -9.92
C ASN A 62 3.63 -12.63 -11.12
N SER A 63 4.96 -12.58 -11.06
CA SER A 63 5.84 -13.17 -12.08
C SER A 63 5.61 -14.67 -12.22
N PHE A 64 5.44 -15.39 -11.10
CA PHE A 64 5.14 -16.83 -11.12
C PHE A 64 3.74 -17.15 -11.66
N LEU A 65 2.75 -16.32 -11.36
CA LEU A 65 1.38 -16.51 -11.85
C LEU A 65 1.24 -16.16 -13.34
N HIS A 66 2.03 -15.21 -13.84
CA HIS A 66 1.95 -14.69 -15.21
C HIS A 66 3.33 -14.51 -15.86
N PRO A 67 4.10 -15.59 -16.06
CA PRO A 67 5.51 -15.50 -16.45
C PRO A 67 5.72 -14.81 -17.80
N ILE A 68 4.91 -15.13 -18.81
CA ILE A 68 5.05 -14.56 -20.17
C ILE A 68 4.71 -13.05 -20.16
N SER A 69 3.60 -12.67 -19.52
CA SER A 69 3.20 -11.27 -19.40
C SER A 69 4.21 -10.46 -18.61
N PHE A 70 4.76 -11.05 -17.54
CA PHE A 70 5.79 -10.43 -16.72
C PHE A 70 7.08 -10.17 -17.51
N ILE A 71 7.59 -11.16 -18.25
CA ILE A 71 8.80 -10.98 -19.08
C ILE A 71 8.60 -9.88 -20.12
N LYS A 72 7.42 -9.85 -20.78
CA LYS A 72 7.09 -8.81 -21.76
C LYS A 72 7.00 -7.41 -21.13
N ALA A 73 6.45 -7.31 -19.93
CA ALA A 73 6.40 -6.07 -19.17
C ALA A 73 7.80 -5.62 -18.72
N GLU A 74 8.58 -6.52 -18.10
CA GLU A 74 9.93 -6.24 -17.60
C GLU A 74 10.90 -5.88 -18.73
N ALA A 75 10.77 -6.46 -19.92
CA ALA A 75 11.57 -6.06 -21.09
C ALA A 75 11.34 -4.59 -21.49
N ARG A 76 10.12 -4.08 -21.28
CA ARG A 76 9.72 -2.70 -21.60
C ARG A 76 10.03 -1.73 -20.47
N THR A 77 9.70 -2.10 -19.24
CA THR A 77 9.69 -1.18 -18.08
C THR A 77 10.93 -1.33 -17.20
N LYS A 78 11.61 -2.49 -17.25
CA LYS A 78 12.81 -2.82 -16.47
C LYS A 78 12.64 -2.53 -14.98
N VAL A 79 11.45 -2.74 -14.41
CA VAL A 79 11.09 -2.31 -13.06
C VAL A 79 11.92 -3.06 -12.03
N VAL A 80 12.01 -4.39 -12.12
CA VAL A 80 12.81 -5.20 -11.20
C VAL A 80 14.28 -4.85 -11.35
N LEU A 81 14.76 -4.73 -12.58
CA LEU A 81 16.15 -4.40 -12.86
C LEU A 81 16.54 -3.01 -12.32
N ASN A 82 15.65 -2.02 -12.44
CA ASN A 82 15.85 -0.66 -11.93
C ASN A 82 15.70 -0.59 -10.40
N TYR A 83 14.84 -1.42 -9.80
CA TYR A 83 14.74 -1.56 -8.35
C TYR A 83 16.05 -2.08 -7.74
N PHE A 84 16.61 -3.16 -8.29
CA PHE A 84 17.92 -3.68 -7.86
C PHE A 84 19.06 -2.68 -8.10
N LYS A 85 18.98 -1.88 -9.17
CA LYS A 85 19.91 -0.79 -9.45
C LYS A 85 19.69 0.47 -8.62
N ARG A 86 18.73 0.47 -7.66
CA ARG A 86 18.32 1.63 -6.85
C ARG A 86 17.93 2.86 -7.67
N LYS A 87 17.51 2.67 -8.92
CA LYS A 87 17.03 3.72 -9.84
C LYS A 87 15.50 3.85 -9.86
N TYR A 88 14.81 2.99 -9.11
CA TYR A 88 13.35 2.98 -9.02
C TYR A 88 12.93 3.51 -7.65
N ASP A 89 12.21 4.63 -7.65
CA ASP A 89 11.70 5.27 -6.45
C ASP A 89 10.20 4.98 -6.31
N VAL A 90 9.78 4.55 -5.12
CA VAL A 90 8.38 4.28 -4.80
C VAL A 90 7.96 5.25 -3.71
N PRO A 91 7.10 6.25 -4.02
CA PRO A 91 6.74 7.31 -3.07
C PRO A 91 6.25 6.79 -1.72
N ALA A 92 5.45 5.73 -1.70
CA ALA A 92 4.93 5.11 -0.48
C ALA A 92 6.01 4.49 0.45
N LEU A 93 7.22 4.25 -0.08
CA LEU A 93 8.35 3.71 0.67
C LEU A 93 9.40 4.80 0.98
N SER A 94 9.63 5.72 0.05
CA SER A 94 10.68 6.73 0.15
C SER A 94 10.24 8.04 0.81
N ARG A 95 8.97 8.42 0.67
CA ARG A 95 8.44 9.66 1.24
C ARG A 95 7.75 9.38 2.57
N GLU A 96 7.88 10.33 3.49
CA GLU A 96 7.16 10.28 4.77
C GLU A 96 5.70 10.65 4.62
N GLU A 97 5.33 11.36 3.56
CA GLU A 97 3.99 11.86 3.30
C GLU A 97 3.08 10.83 2.63
N TYR A 98 3.60 9.67 2.23
CA TYR A 98 2.86 8.63 1.53
C TYR A 98 3.13 7.29 2.20
N LYS A 99 2.08 6.59 2.63
CA LYS A 99 2.20 5.24 3.19
C LYS A 99 1.06 4.36 2.75
N ILE A 100 1.38 3.12 2.38
CA ILE A 100 0.36 2.09 2.18
C ILE A 100 0.17 1.32 3.48
N LEU A 101 -1.08 1.26 3.94
CA LEU A 101 -1.52 0.59 5.16
C LEU A 101 -2.38 -0.62 4.81
N TYR A 102 -2.11 -1.74 5.45
CA TYR A 102 -2.96 -2.92 5.45
C TYR A 102 -3.53 -3.15 6.85
N GLY A 103 -4.85 -3.32 6.95
CA GLY A 103 -5.55 -3.65 8.18
C GLY A 103 -6.34 -4.96 8.03
N ARG A 104 -6.34 -5.79 9.07
CA ARG A 104 -7.19 -6.98 9.17
C ARG A 104 -7.86 -7.09 10.53
N LYS A 105 -9.15 -7.40 10.53
CA LYS A 105 -9.98 -7.71 11.69
C LYS A 105 -10.26 -9.22 11.76
#